data_AF-A0A149S7S3-F1
#
_entry.id   AF-A0A149S7S3-F1
#
_cell.length_a   1.000
_cell.length_b   1.000
_cell.length_c   1.000
_cell.angle_alpha   90.00
_cell.angle_beta   90.00
_cell.angle_gamma   90.00
#
_symmetry.space_group_name_H-M   'P 1'
#
loop_
_entity.id
_entity.type
_entity.pdbx_description
1 polymer ?
#
loop_
_entity_poly.entity_id
_entity_poly.type
_entity_poly.pdbx_seq_one_letter_code
_entity_poly.pdbx_strand_id
1 'polypeptide(L)'
;MTQKTFPRRSLFLATALTAVLLAPVAGHADPTAEISPLRMSETMKILASDRFEGRAPGTEGEKVTVPWLIEQYKALGLEPAGENGGWTQTVPMIRTRTAANGSITARTRGRTLPLIQLQDIYGHLEK
;
A
#
# COMPACT_ATOMS: atom_id res chain seq x y z
N MET A 1 45.98 -51.75 -44.27
CA MET A 1 44.67 -51.22 -44.70
C MET A 1 43.94 -50.77 -43.45
N THR A 2 43.63 -49.53 -43.13
CA THR A 2 43.64 -48.24 -43.83
C THR A 2 43.56 -47.17 -42.73
N GLN A 3 44.48 -46.20 -42.71
CA GLN A 3 44.41 -45.01 -41.85
C GLN A 3 43.33 -44.04 -42.35
N LYS A 4 42.70 -43.26 -41.43
CA LYS A 4 42.20 -41.90 -41.70
C LYS A 4 42.16 -41.05 -40.41
N THR A 5 43.27 -40.33 -40.19
CA THR A 5 43.41 -38.91 -39.79
C THR A 5 42.30 -38.14 -39.03
N PHE A 6 42.71 -37.58 -37.87
CA PHE A 6 42.32 -36.37 -37.06
C PHE A 6 41.63 -35.16 -37.76
N PRO A 7 41.23 -34.01 -37.10
CA PRO A 7 41.11 -33.61 -35.66
C PRO A 7 39.89 -32.71 -35.25
N ARG A 8 39.77 -32.44 -33.93
CA ARG A 8 39.40 -31.20 -33.18
C ARG A 8 38.57 -30.08 -33.84
N ARG A 9 37.53 -29.60 -33.13
CA ARG A 9 36.98 -28.20 -33.01
C ARG A 9 35.59 -28.27 -32.36
N SER A 10 35.06 -27.42 -31.48
CA SER A 10 35.50 -26.23 -30.74
C SER A 10 34.38 -25.88 -29.75
N LEU A 11 34.76 -25.21 -28.65
CA LEU A 11 33.90 -24.43 -27.74
C LEU A 11 32.64 -23.84 -28.40
N PHE A 12 31.45 -24.18 -27.88
CA PHE A 12 30.19 -23.45 -28.08
C PHE A 12 29.42 -23.33 -26.76
N LEU A 13 30.08 -22.87 -25.69
CA LEU A 13 29.43 -22.70 -24.39
C LEU A 13 29.82 -21.41 -23.67
N ALA A 14 30.04 -20.32 -24.42
CA ALA A 14 30.45 -19.03 -23.85
C ALA A 14 29.78 -17.82 -24.53
N THR A 15 28.54 -17.95 -25.00
CA THR A 15 27.80 -16.85 -25.66
C THR A 15 26.36 -16.66 -25.18
N ALA A 16 25.98 -17.22 -24.02
CA ALA A 16 24.65 -17.03 -23.45
C ALA A 16 24.62 -16.14 -22.18
N LEU A 17 25.78 -15.73 -21.65
CA LEU A 17 25.84 -14.98 -20.38
C LEU A 17 26.03 -13.45 -20.54
N THR A 18 26.10 -12.93 -21.77
CA THR A 18 26.46 -11.52 -22.03
C THR A 18 25.31 -10.67 -22.58
N ALA A 19 24.05 -11.12 -22.47
CA ALA A 19 22.88 -10.40 -22.99
C ALA A 19 21.91 -9.88 -21.91
N VAL A 20 22.18 -10.10 -20.62
CA VAL A 20 21.34 -9.62 -19.50
C VAL A 20 22.01 -8.45 -18.78
N LEU A 21 22.44 -7.41 -19.52
CA LEU A 21 22.91 -6.16 -18.91
C LEU A 21 22.37 -4.88 -19.58
N LEU A 22 21.45 -5.02 -20.54
CA LEU A 22 20.76 -3.89 -21.17
C LEU A 22 19.24 -3.95 -20.93
N ALA A 23 18.84 -4.16 -19.67
CA ALA A 23 17.50 -3.74 -19.28
C ALA A 23 17.52 -2.20 -19.18
N PRO A 24 16.72 -1.47 -19.97
CA PRO A 24 16.56 -0.05 -19.71
C PRO A 24 15.93 0.09 -18.33
N VAL A 25 16.59 0.83 -17.43
CA VAL A 25 15.94 1.40 -16.25
C VAL A 25 14.87 2.35 -16.78
N ALA A 26 13.65 1.85 -16.94
CA ALA A 26 12.49 2.68 -17.23
C ALA A 26 12.13 3.45 -15.95
N GLY A 27 11.98 4.76 -16.06
CA GLY A 27 11.34 5.56 -15.02
C GLY A 27 12.28 6.34 -14.10
N HIS A 28 13.14 7.19 -14.66
CA HIS A 28 13.48 8.44 -13.95
C HIS A 28 12.54 9.51 -14.47
N ALA A 29 11.59 9.93 -13.64
CA ALA A 29 10.81 11.12 -13.91
C ALA A 29 11.78 12.29 -14.10
N ASP A 30 11.58 13.08 -15.15
CA ASP A 30 12.37 14.28 -15.39
C ASP A 30 12.25 15.17 -14.14
N PRO A 31 13.35 15.44 -13.41
CA PRO A 31 13.30 16.27 -12.22
C PRO A 31 12.90 17.72 -12.53
N THR A 32 12.84 18.09 -13.82
CA THR A 32 12.35 19.38 -14.31
C THR A 32 10.90 19.34 -14.78
N ALA A 33 10.22 18.18 -14.67
CA ALA A 33 8.81 18.08 -15.00
C ALA A 33 7.99 19.09 -14.18
N GLU A 34 7.32 19.99 -14.89
CA GLU A 34 6.59 21.09 -14.28
C GLU A 34 5.37 20.55 -13.51
N ILE A 35 5.22 20.98 -12.25
CA ILE A 35 4.06 20.65 -11.44
C ILE A 35 2.86 21.45 -11.96
N SER A 36 1.86 20.77 -12.50
CA SER A 36 0.65 21.41 -13.05
C SER A 36 -0.41 21.65 -11.94
N PRO A 37 -0.75 22.91 -11.61
CA PRO A 37 -1.82 23.21 -10.66
C PRO A 37 -3.19 22.69 -11.12
N LEU A 38 -3.43 22.69 -12.43
CA LEU A 38 -4.66 22.18 -13.03
C LEU A 38 -4.82 20.68 -12.74
N ARG A 39 -3.77 19.88 -13.02
CA ARG A 39 -3.79 18.44 -12.77
C ARG A 39 -4.01 18.10 -11.30
N MET A 40 -3.41 18.88 -10.40
CA MET A 40 -3.63 18.74 -8.95
C MET A 40 -5.10 19.02 -8.59
N SER A 41 -5.67 20.10 -9.12
CA SER A 41 -7.08 20.45 -8.89
C SER A 41 -8.04 19.37 -9.41
N GLU A 42 -7.81 18.84 -10.60
CA GLU A 42 -8.61 17.77 -11.19
C GLU A 42 -8.55 16.48 -10.35
N THR A 43 -7.35 16.10 -9.93
CA THR A 43 -7.13 14.95 -9.04
C THR A 43 -7.91 15.12 -7.73
N MET A 44 -7.85 16.31 -7.14
CA MET A 44 -8.57 16.63 -5.90
C MET A 44 -10.08 16.56 -6.09
N LYS A 45 -10.61 17.09 -7.20
CA LYS A 45 -12.05 17.02 -7.53
C LYS A 45 -12.54 15.59 -7.67
N ILE A 46 -11.75 14.72 -8.32
CA ILE A 46 -12.09 13.30 -8.47
C ILE A 46 -12.14 12.64 -7.09
N LEU A 47 -11.08 12.75 -6.30
CA LEU A 47 -11.00 12.13 -4.98
C LEU A 47 -12.02 12.68 -3.98
N ALA A 48 -12.46 13.93 -4.15
CA ALA A 48 -13.48 14.57 -3.33
C ALA A 48 -14.92 14.35 -3.83
N SER A 49 -15.11 13.67 -4.96
CA SER A 49 -16.46 13.40 -5.49
C SER A 49 -17.21 12.38 -4.65
N ASP A 50 -18.55 12.43 -4.74
CA ASP A 50 -19.45 11.56 -3.97
C ASP A 50 -19.11 10.08 -4.13
N ARG A 51 -18.68 9.65 -5.33
CA ARG A 51 -18.26 8.27 -5.61
C ARG A 51 -17.25 7.71 -4.60
N PHE A 52 -16.42 8.57 -4.00
CA PHE A 52 -15.36 8.14 -3.09
C PHE A 52 -15.81 8.15 -1.62
N GLU A 53 -17.02 8.59 -1.28
CA GLU A 53 -17.76 8.46 0.00
C GLU A 53 -16.95 8.60 1.32
N GLY A 54 -15.75 9.20 1.29
CA GLY A 54 -14.77 9.22 2.38
C GLY A 54 -13.78 8.04 2.34
N ARG A 55 -12.52 8.25 2.76
CA ARG A 55 -11.40 7.29 2.51
C ARG A 55 -10.81 6.70 3.78
N ALA A 56 -11.65 6.45 4.78
CA ALA A 56 -11.21 5.84 6.02
C ALA A 56 -10.92 4.33 5.82
N PRO A 57 -9.96 3.75 6.54
CA PRO A 57 -9.69 2.32 6.45
C PRO A 57 -10.92 1.44 6.76
N GLY A 58 -11.14 0.42 5.95
CA GLY A 58 -12.25 -0.52 6.00
C GLY A 58 -13.60 0.03 5.53
N THR A 59 -13.63 1.13 4.76
CA THR A 59 -14.88 1.73 4.23
C THR A 59 -15.08 1.45 2.73
N GLU A 60 -16.28 1.71 2.20
CA GLU A 60 -16.54 1.59 0.75
C GLU A 60 -15.67 2.53 -0.08
N GLY A 61 -15.41 3.74 0.42
CA GLY A 61 -14.57 4.70 -0.28
C GLY A 61 -13.10 4.26 -0.40
N GLU A 62 -12.57 3.48 0.53
CA GLU A 62 -11.26 2.84 0.37
C GLU A 62 -11.26 1.87 -0.82
N LYS A 63 -12.30 1.02 -0.95
CA LYS A 63 -12.39 0.00 -2.00
C LYS A 63 -12.35 0.61 -3.40
N VAL A 64 -12.81 1.85 -3.57
CA VAL A 64 -12.73 2.57 -4.85
C VAL A 64 -11.48 3.43 -4.97
N THR A 65 -10.96 3.97 -3.86
CA THR A 65 -9.75 4.82 -3.85
C THR A 65 -8.50 4.03 -4.20
N VAL A 66 -8.30 2.86 -3.58
CA VAL A 66 -7.06 2.09 -3.73
C VAL A 66 -6.84 1.67 -5.19
N PRO A 67 -7.83 1.07 -5.89
CA PRO A 67 -7.68 0.77 -7.32
C PRO A 67 -7.39 2.00 -8.17
N TRP A 68 -8.07 3.12 -7.90
CA TRP A 68 -7.88 4.36 -8.65
C TRP A 68 -6.43 4.87 -8.53
N LEU A 69 -5.85 4.86 -7.32
CA LEU A 69 -4.44 5.24 -7.11
C LEU A 69 -3.48 4.31 -7.83
N ILE A 70 -3.74 3.00 -7.80
CA ILE A 70 -2.94 2.00 -8.52
C ILE A 70 -2.98 2.28 -10.03
N GLU A 71 -4.15 2.59 -10.59
CA GLU A 71 -4.29 2.97 -11.99
C GLU A 71 -3.50 4.24 -12.33
N GLN A 72 -3.54 5.27 -11.46
CA GLN A 72 -2.74 6.47 -11.67
C GLN A 72 -1.24 6.17 -11.69
N TYR A 73 -0.74 5.35 -10.76
CA TYR A 73 0.67 4.96 -10.72
C TYR A 73 1.10 4.12 -11.92
N LYS A 74 0.25 3.19 -12.37
CA LYS A 74 0.49 2.45 -13.62
C LYS A 74 0.53 3.38 -14.83
N ALA A 75 -0.36 4.38 -14.90
CA ALA A 75 -0.36 5.36 -15.98
C ALA A 75 0.89 6.25 -16.00
N LEU A 76 1.57 6.40 -14.85
CA LEU A 76 2.87 7.06 -14.74
C LEU A 76 4.04 6.13 -15.09
N GLY A 77 3.79 4.85 -15.39
CA GLY A 77 4.83 3.87 -15.69
C GLY A 77 5.61 3.39 -14.47
N LEU A 78 5.06 3.55 -13.26
CA LEU A 78 5.69 3.06 -12.04
C LEU A 78 5.58 1.53 -11.95
N GLU A 79 6.49 0.94 -11.19
CA GLU A 79 6.45 -0.46 -10.82
C GLU A 79 5.87 -0.64 -9.41
N PRO A 80 5.22 -1.77 -9.13
CA PRO A 80 4.75 -2.08 -7.79
C PRO A 80 5.92 -2.30 -6.81
N ALA A 81 5.79 -1.76 -5.60
CA ALA A 81 6.77 -1.92 -4.51
C ALA A 81 6.16 -2.43 -3.20
N GLY A 82 4.94 -2.98 -3.26
CA GLY A 82 4.24 -3.57 -2.14
C GLY A 82 4.61 -5.04 -1.90
N GLU A 83 3.86 -5.67 -1.00
CA GLU A 83 4.09 -7.06 -0.59
C GLU A 83 4.03 -8.02 -1.79
N ASN A 84 4.99 -8.94 -1.88
CA ASN A 84 5.10 -9.92 -2.96
C ASN A 84 5.14 -9.32 -4.39
N GLY A 85 5.68 -8.10 -4.55
CA GLY A 85 5.67 -7.39 -5.83
C GLY A 85 4.28 -6.86 -6.21
N GLY A 86 3.38 -6.74 -5.23
CA GLY A 86 2.06 -6.17 -5.38
C GLY A 86 2.04 -4.65 -5.23
N TRP A 87 0.86 -4.05 -5.35
CA TRP A 87 0.68 -2.59 -5.30
C TRP A 87 0.32 -2.04 -3.92
N THR A 88 0.07 -2.93 -2.95
CA THR A 88 -0.47 -2.58 -1.63
C THR A 88 0.35 -3.21 -0.52
N GLN A 89 0.26 -2.62 0.67
CA GLN A 89 0.79 -3.17 1.91
C GLN A 89 -0.36 -3.47 2.85
N THR A 90 -0.34 -4.63 3.50
CA THR A 90 -1.38 -5.02 4.45
C THR A 90 -1.12 -4.37 5.80
N VAL A 91 -2.06 -3.55 6.27
CA VAL A 91 -1.97 -2.91 7.60
C VAL A 91 -3.00 -3.53 8.55
N PRO A 92 -2.58 -4.16 9.67
CA PRO A 92 -3.49 -4.76 10.61
C PRO A 92 -4.32 -3.69 11.34
N MET A 93 -5.64 -3.84 11.32
CA MET A 93 -6.56 -2.94 12.04
C MET A 93 -6.97 -3.53 13.38
N ILE A 94 -6.83 -2.74 14.44
CA ILE A 94 -7.39 -3.06 15.76
C ILE A 94 -8.72 -2.33 15.88
N ARG A 95 -9.78 -3.09 16.19
CA ARG A 95 -11.10 -2.53 16.52
C ARG A 95 -11.45 -2.89 17.95
N THR A 96 -11.54 -1.88 18.81
CA THR A 96 -12.08 -2.03 20.15
C THR A 96 -13.59 -1.86 20.09
N ARG A 97 -14.34 -2.87 20.55
CA ARG A 97 -15.79 -2.76 20.75
C ARG A 97 -16.09 -2.96 22.23
N THR A 98 -16.84 -2.06 22.84
CA THR A 98 -17.41 -2.32 24.16
C THR A 98 -18.55 -3.34 24.01
N ALA A 99 -18.68 -4.27 24.96
CA ALA A 99 -19.83 -5.15 25.03
C ALA A 99 -21.11 -4.30 25.14
N ALA A 100 -22.14 -4.64 24.34
CA ALA A 100 -23.39 -3.87 24.27
C ALA A 100 -24.14 -3.74 25.61
N ASN A 101 -23.79 -4.58 26.59
CA ASN A 101 -24.34 -4.62 27.94
C ASN A 101 -23.23 -4.72 29.01
N GLY A 102 -22.02 -4.28 28.69
CA GLY A 102 -20.91 -4.29 29.65
C GLY A 102 -21.13 -3.25 30.75
N SER A 103 -21.22 -3.69 32.01
CA SER A 103 -21.14 -2.80 33.16
C SER A 103 -19.69 -2.70 33.64
N ILE A 104 -19.19 -1.50 33.86
CA ILE A 104 -17.86 -1.28 34.46
C ILE A 104 -18.10 -0.84 35.91
N THR A 105 -17.36 -1.42 36.85
CA THR A 105 -17.46 -1.05 38.28
C THR A 105 -16.09 -0.80 38.87
N ALA A 106 -15.93 0.27 39.64
CA ALA A 106 -14.73 0.52 40.43
C ALA A 106 -14.95 0.08 41.89
N ARG A 107 -13.98 -0.62 42.47
CA ARG A 107 -13.99 -0.95 43.91
C ARG A 107 -12.90 -0.17 44.62
N THR A 108 -13.29 0.65 45.60
CA THR A 108 -12.36 1.41 46.44
C THR A 108 -12.83 1.42 47.89
N ARG A 109 -11.91 1.16 48.84
CA ARG A 109 -12.20 1.15 50.29
C ARG A 109 -13.47 0.35 50.66
N GLY A 110 -13.69 -0.78 50.01
CA GLY A 110 -14.85 -1.66 50.24
C GLY A 110 -16.16 -1.21 49.58
N ARG A 111 -16.23 -0.04 48.93
CA ARG A 111 -17.40 0.40 48.16
C ARG A 111 -17.24 0.02 46.69
N THR A 112 -18.32 -0.49 46.09
CA THR A 112 -18.41 -0.75 44.64
C THR A 112 -19.23 0.37 44.01
N LEU A 113 -18.65 1.06 43.04
CA LEU A 113 -19.26 2.17 42.30
C LEU A 113 -19.49 1.72 40.85
N PRO A 114 -20.73 1.70 40.34
CA PRO A 114 -20.96 1.54 38.92
C PRO A 114 -20.41 2.75 38.17
N LEU A 115 -19.70 2.51 37.08
CA LEU A 115 -19.18 3.53 36.18
C LEU A 115 -20.04 3.60 34.93
N ILE A 116 -20.50 4.80 34.59
CA ILE A 116 -21.28 5.08 33.40
C ILE A 116 -20.31 5.51 32.29
N GLN A 117 -20.34 4.80 31.16
CA GLN A 117 -19.53 5.14 30.00
C GLN A 117 -19.93 6.55 29.48
N LEU A 118 -18.92 7.34 29.08
CA LEU A 118 -19.02 8.77 28.71
C LEU A 118 -19.24 9.76 29.87
N GLN A 119 -19.61 9.29 31.07
CA GLN A 119 -19.72 10.16 32.24
C GLN A 119 -18.51 9.99 33.17
N ASP A 120 -18.18 8.75 33.52
CA ASP A 120 -17.11 8.44 34.49
C ASP A 120 -15.82 7.92 33.82
N ILE A 121 -15.91 7.46 32.57
CA ILE A 121 -14.83 6.69 31.89
C ILE A 121 -14.07 7.55 30.88
N TYR A 122 -14.73 8.53 30.26
CA TYR A 122 -14.06 9.57 29.49
C TYR A 122 -14.11 10.81 30.35
N GLY A 123 -13.05 11.05 31.11
CA GLY A 123 -12.97 12.22 31.99
C GLY A 123 -13.32 13.49 31.21
N HIS A 124 -14.19 14.30 31.80
CA HIS A 124 -14.39 15.69 31.40
C HIS A 124 -13.01 16.36 31.36
N LEU A 125 -12.49 16.63 30.17
CA LEU A 125 -11.33 17.49 29.99
C LEU A 125 -11.81 18.92 30.22
N GLU A 126 -12.03 19.27 31.49
CA GLU A 126 -12.11 20.67 31.85
C GLU A 126 -10.69 21.25 31.75
N LYS A 127 -10.60 22.40 31.08
CA LYS A 127 -9.36 23.17 30.91
C LYS A 127 -8.85 23.71 32.24
#